data_AF-A0A846BEP9-F1
#
_entry.id   AF-A0A846BEP9-F1
#
_cell.length_a   1.000
_cell.length_b   1.000
_cell.length_c   1.000
_cell.angle_alpha   90.00
_cell.angle_beta   90.00
_cell.angle_gamma   90.00
#
_symmetry.space_group_name_H-M   'P 1'
#
loop_
_entity.id
_entity.type
_entity.pdbx_description
1 polymer ?
#
loop_
_entity_poly.entity_id
_entity_poly.type
_entity_poly.pdbx_seq_one_letter_code
_entity_poly.pdbx_strand_id
1 'polypeptide(L)'
;MLAFAITTAIALIPSLHLTSLTLNLPEPISLWLTLTPLVIVGFIDDLGNVPALVRYLVQLTVAGIAIACFGYFTIPGWETFGIGGQIIAVILTIIGITAFINFYNFMDGLDGFVASVSTLQLTFLAFYLQQPIFLLLSGAVLGFLYWNWSPAKIFVVS
;
A
#
# COMPACT_ATOMS: atom_id res chain seq x y z
N MET A 1 -10.13 4.90 5.38
CA MET A 1 -9.41 4.14 4.34
C MET A 1 -10.16 3.97 3.01
N LEU A 2 -11.49 3.90 3.02
CA LEU A 2 -12.35 3.77 1.81
C LEU A 2 -11.98 4.68 0.62
N ALA A 3 -11.75 5.99 0.84
CA ALA A 3 -11.45 6.93 -0.23
C ALA A 3 -10.06 6.70 -0.86
N PHE A 4 -9.08 6.26 -0.07
CA PHE A 4 -7.76 5.87 -0.57
C PHE A 4 -7.84 4.57 -1.39
N ALA A 5 -8.65 3.60 -0.96
CA ALA A 5 -8.90 2.37 -1.71
C ALA A 5 -9.64 2.64 -3.04
N ILE A 6 -10.63 3.54 -3.03
CA ILE A 6 -11.38 3.92 -4.23
C ILE A 6 -10.50 4.74 -5.19
N THR A 7 -9.73 5.71 -4.69
CA THR A 7 -8.82 6.52 -5.54
C THR A 7 -7.69 5.67 -6.13
N THR A 8 -7.13 4.72 -5.37
CA THR A 8 -6.14 3.76 -5.89
C THR A 8 -6.75 2.77 -6.89
N ALA A 9 -7.95 2.24 -6.64
CA ALA A 9 -8.66 1.38 -7.59
C ALA A 9 -9.01 2.10 -8.91
N ILE A 10 -9.45 3.36 -8.85
CA ILE A 10 -9.76 4.19 -10.03
C ILE A 10 -8.48 4.53 -10.81
N ALA A 11 -7.38 4.85 -10.13
CA ALA A 11 -6.08 5.10 -10.75
C ALA A 11 -5.44 3.82 -11.37
N LEU A 12 -5.94 2.63 -11.01
CA LEU A 12 -5.47 1.33 -11.52
C LEU A 12 -6.14 0.87 -12.83
N ILE A 13 -7.35 1.34 -13.15
CA ILE A 13 -8.02 0.98 -14.43
C ILE A 13 -7.21 1.47 -15.64
N PRO A 14 -6.64 2.70 -15.65
CA PRO A 14 -5.73 3.13 -16.70
C PRO A 14 -4.41 2.36 -16.74
N SER A 15 -3.91 1.86 -15.60
CA SER A 15 -2.61 1.19 -15.54
C SER A 15 -2.62 -0.20 -16.15
N LEU A 16 -3.75 -0.92 -16.13
CA LEU A 16 -3.95 -2.20 -16.83
C LEU A 16 -3.82 -2.08 -18.37
N HIS A 17 -4.12 -0.91 -18.93
CA HIS A 17 -3.97 -0.65 -20.36
C HIS A 17 -2.60 -0.03 -20.72
N LEU A 18 -1.90 0.61 -19.78
CA LEU A 18 -0.55 1.15 -20.00
C LEU A 18 0.57 0.13 -19.78
N THR A 19 0.36 -0.90 -18.94
CA THR A 19 1.35 -1.95 -18.67
C THR A 19 1.62 -2.84 -19.90
N SER A 20 0.63 -3.02 -20.78
CA SER A 20 0.80 -3.79 -22.02
C SER A 20 1.69 -3.10 -23.06
N LEU A 21 1.99 -1.80 -22.89
CA LEU A 21 2.64 -1.00 -23.94
C LEU A 21 4.05 -0.51 -23.58
N THR A 22 4.45 -0.34 -22.31
CA THR A 22 5.74 0.35 -22.02
C THR A 22 6.48 0.04 -20.70
N LEU A 23 6.01 -0.80 -19.78
CA LEU A 23 6.59 -0.87 -18.42
C LEU A 23 6.91 -2.30 -17.92
N ASN A 24 8.15 -2.53 -17.49
CA ASN A 24 8.61 -3.70 -16.71
C ASN A 24 8.06 -3.67 -15.27
N LEU A 25 6.75 -3.53 -15.11
CA LEU A 25 6.11 -3.70 -13.81
C LEU A 25 5.89 -5.20 -13.57
N PRO A 26 5.93 -5.64 -12.30
CA PRO A 26 5.56 -7.01 -11.96
C PRO A 26 4.15 -7.33 -12.48
N GLU A 27 3.92 -8.59 -12.86
CA GLU A 27 2.68 -9.08 -13.46
C GLU A 27 1.45 -8.46 -12.74
N PRO A 28 0.54 -7.79 -13.45
CA PRO A 28 -0.55 -7.02 -12.83
C PRO A 28 -1.38 -7.89 -11.86
N ILE A 29 -1.48 -9.19 -12.15
CA ILE A 29 -2.11 -10.22 -11.30
C ILE A 29 -1.52 -10.30 -9.88
N SER A 30 -0.20 -10.20 -9.73
CA SER A 30 0.48 -10.26 -8.43
C SER A 30 0.13 -9.06 -7.55
N LEU A 31 -0.02 -7.89 -8.17
CA LEU A 31 -0.47 -6.68 -7.48
C LEU A 31 -1.92 -6.83 -7.00
N TRP A 32 -2.82 -7.31 -7.88
CA TRP A 32 -4.22 -7.55 -7.50
C TRP A 32 -4.34 -8.54 -6.35
N LEU A 33 -3.65 -9.68 -6.42
CA LEU A 33 -3.71 -10.73 -5.40
C LEU A 33 -3.29 -10.22 -4.01
N THR A 34 -2.36 -9.26 -3.95
CA THR A 34 -1.86 -8.67 -2.70
C THR A 34 -2.79 -7.57 -2.18
N LEU A 35 -3.32 -6.72 -3.05
CA LEU A 35 -4.08 -5.53 -2.67
C LEU A 35 -5.55 -5.83 -2.35
N THR A 36 -6.20 -6.75 -3.06
CA THR A 36 -7.64 -7.00 -2.89
C THR A 36 -8.01 -7.44 -1.47
N PRO A 37 -7.30 -8.37 -0.81
CA PRO A 37 -7.63 -8.77 0.56
C PRO A 37 -7.49 -7.62 1.57
N LEU A 38 -6.49 -6.75 1.40
CA LEU A 38 -6.29 -5.54 2.21
C LEU A 38 -7.47 -4.58 2.09
N VAL A 39 -7.91 -4.32 0.86
CA VAL A 39 -9.05 -3.44 0.59
C VAL A 39 -10.34 -4.00 1.19
N ILE A 40 -10.59 -5.30 1.05
CA ILE A 40 -11.78 -5.95 1.60
C ILE A 40 -11.80 -5.85 3.12
N VAL A 41 -10.68 -6.17 3.80
CA VAL A 41 -10.64 -6.09 5.27
C VAL A 41 -10.73 -4.64 5.75
N GLY A 42 -10.07 -3.70 5.08
CA GLY A 42 -10.21 -2.28 5.41
C GLY A 42 -11.64 -1.79 5.25
N PHE A 43 -12.35 -2.25 4.21
CA PHE A 43 -13.76 -1.93 3.99
C PHE A 43 -14.67 -2.50 5.09
N ILE A 44 -14.43 -3.74 5.51
CA ILE A 44 -15.22 -4.38 6.58
C ILE A 44 -14.93 -3.72 7.93
N ASP A 45 -13.68 -3.34 8.20
CA ASP A 45 -13.26 -2.58 9.40
C ASP A 45 -13.91 -1.18 9.45
N ASP A 46 -14.00 -0.50 8.30
CA ASP A 46 -14.71 0.78 8.17
C ASP A 46 -16.24 0.64 8.38
N LEU A 47 -16.83 -0.55 8.19
CA LEU A 47 -18.26 -0.83 8.38
C LEU A 47 -18.63 -1.42 9.74
N GLY A 48 -17.64 -1.88 10.52
CA GLY A 48 -17.86 -2.50 11.81
C GLY A 48 -16.56 -2.96 12.49
N ASN A 49 -16.62 -3.18 13.79
CA ASN A 49 -15.46 -3.54 14.60
C ASN A 49 -14.93 -4.95 14.27
N VAL A 50 -14.00 -5.06 13.32
CA VAL A 50 -13.33 -6.33 13.00
C VAL A 50 -12.34 -6.65 14.13
N PRO A 51 -12.35 -7.88 14.69
CA PRO A 51 -11.40 -8.26 15.73
C PRO A 51 -9.96 -8.07 15.26
N ALA A 52 -9.10 -7.53 16.14
CA ALA A 52 -7.69 -7.29 15.83
C ALA A 52 -6.96 -8.55 15.32
N LEU A 53 -7.35 -9.74 15.80
CA LEU A 53 -6.80 -11.03 15.35
C LEU A 53 -7.10 -11.30 13.87
N VAL A 54 -8.33 -11.02 13.41
CA VAL A 54 -8.73 -11.24 12.00
C VAL A 54 -7.95 -10.30 11.08
N ARG A 55 -7.80 -9.02 11.48
CA ARG A 55 -6.99 -8.04 10.75
C ARG A 55 -5.55 -8.51 10.60
N TYR A 56 -4.94 -8.97 11.70
CA TYR A 56 -3.57 -9.44 11.69
C TYR A 56 -3.37 -10.68 10.81
N LEU A 57 -4.31 -11.64 10.84
CA LEU A 57 -4.26 -12.82 9.96
C LEU A 57 -4.30 -12.44 8.48
N VAL A 58 -5.14 -11.49 8.10
CA VAL A 58 -5.18 -11.03 6.70
C VAL A 58 -3.90 -10.30 6.33
N GLN A 59 -3.37 -9.43 7.20
CA GLN A 59 -2.08 -8.76 6.97
C GLN A 59 -0.93 -9.78 6.79
N LEU A 60 -0.91 -10.85 7.59
CA LEU A 60 0.09 -11.92 7.49
C LEU A 60 -0.06 -12.72 6.18
N THR A 61 -1.28 -13.01 5.77
CA THR A 61 -1.57 -13.69 4.50
C THR A 61 -1.10 -12.85 3.32
N VAL A 62 -1.39 -11.55 3.36
CA VAL A 62 -0.97 -10.58 2.35
C VAL A 62 0.55 -10.44 2.32
N ALA A 63 1.22 -10.39 3.48
CA ALA A 63 2.68 -10.37 3.53
C ALA A 63 3.29 -11.62 2.89
N GLY A 64 2.71 -12.80 3.12
CA GLY A 64 3.12 -14.04 2.49
C GLY A 64 2.96 -14.02 0.96
N ILE A 65 1.81 -13.55 0.47
CA ILE A 65 1.56 -13.39 -0.96
C ILE A 65 2.55 -12.40 -1.57
N ALA A 66 2.80 -11.27 -0.91
CA ALA A 66 3.73 -10.26 -1.36
C ALA A 66 5.16 -10.81 -1.48
N ILE A 67 5.62 -11.57 -0.48
CA ILE A 67 6.95 -12.21 -0.52
C ILE A 67 7.03 -13.23 -1.64
N ALA A 68 5.97 -14.02 -1.86
CA ALA A 68 5.95 -15.01 -2.94
C ALA A 68 5.97 -14.36 -4.34
N CYS A 69 5.35 -13.20 -4.50
CA CYS A 69 5.26 -12.51 -5.79
C CYS A 69 6.43 -11.56 -6.08
N PHE A 70 6.90 -10.83 -5.07
CA PHE A 70 7.85 -9.73 -5.21
C PHE A 70 9.19 -9.98 -4.53
N GLY A 71 9.32 -11.10 -3.79
CA GLY A 71 10.49 -11.41 -2.99
C GLY A 71 10.47 -10.76 -1.60
N TYR A 72 11.48 -11.10 -0.80
CA TYR A 72 11.70 -10.50 0.51
C TYR A 72 12.74 -9.39 0.44
N PHE A 73 12.75 -8.52 1.45
CA PHE A 73 13.74 -7.46 1.56
C PHE A 73 15.13 -8.03 1.88
N THR A 74 16.05 -7.95 0.92
CA THR A 74 17.44 -8.38 1.08
C THR A 74 18.28 -7.29 1.75
N ILE A 75 18.90 -7.62 2.88
CA ILE A 75 19.83 -6.72 3.57
C ILE A 75 21.24 -6.94 2.96
N PRO A 76 21.87 -5.90 2.39
CA PRO A 76 23.21 -6.02 1.83
C PRO A 76 24.21 -6.58 2.85
N GLY A 77 24.99 -7.59 2.45
CA GLY A 77 25.98 -8.26 3.31
C GLY A 77 25.43 -9.43 4.12
N TRP A 78 24.11 -9.59 4.23
CA TRP A 78 23.51 -10.69 5.00
C TRP A 78 23.39 -12.00 4.23
N GLU A 79 23.60 -11.96 2.91
CA GLU A 79 23.63 -13.15 2.05
C GLU A 79 24.77 -14.11 2.43
N THR A 80 25.80 -13.60 3.12
CA THR A 80 26.92 -14.37 3.65
C THR A 80 26.53 -15.33 4.79
N PHE A 81 25.38 -15.11 5.45
CA PHE A 81 24.86 -15.98 6.51
C PHE A 81 24.04 -17.17 5.97
N GLY A 82 23.95 -17.34 4.65
CA GLY A 82 23.21 -18.43 4.02
C GLY A 82 21.73 -18.46 4.42
N ILE A 83 21.21 -19.67 4.67
CA ILE A 83 19.78 -19.90 4.99
C ILE A 83 19.33 -19.11 6.22
N GLY A 84 20.19 -18.96 7.24
CA GLY A 84 19.86 -18.20 8.45
C GLY A 84 19.58 -16.72 8.14
N GLY A 85 20.39 -16.11 7.27
CA GLY A 85 20.17 -14.73 6.82
C GLY A 85 18.86 -14.57 6.05
N GLN A 86 18.51 -15.55 5.21
CA GLN A 86 17.25 -15.54 4.45
C GLN A 86 16.02 -15.62 5.35
N ILE A 87 16.03 -16.50 6.36
CA ILE A 87 14.91 -16.62 7.31
C ILE A 87 14.68 -15.29 8.05
N ILE A 88 15.75 -14.66 8.52
CA ILE A 88 15.63 -13.37 9.21
C ILE A 88 15.11 -12.29 8.27
N ALA A 89 15.60 -12.24 7.03
CA ALA A 89 15.14 -11.29 6.03
C ALA A 89 13.64 -11.45 5.71
N VAL A 90 13.15 -12.68 5.59
CA VAL A 90 11.71 -12.98 5.42
C VAL A 90 10.91 -12.51 6.64
N ILE A 91 11.35 -12.83 7.86
CA ILE A 91 10.68 -12.41 9.09
C ILE A 91 10.62 -10.88 9.18
N LEU A 92 11.73 -10.20 8.93
CA LEU A 92 11.78 -8.73 8.92
C LEU A 92 10.88 -8.13 7.85
N THR A 93 10.76 -8.78 6.69
CA THR A 93 9.85 -8.34 5.63
C THR A 93 8.39 -8.46 6.08
N ILE A 94 8.00 -9.57 6.70
CA ILE A 94 6.63 -9.76 7.24
C ILE A 94 6.33 -8.70 8.32
N ILE A 95 7.25 -8.50 9.26
CA ILE A 95 7.11 -7.49 10.31
C ILE A 95 7.01 -6.09 9.69
N GLY A 96 7.86 -5.78 8.70
CA GLY A 96 7.83 -4.52 7.98
C GLY A 96 6.48 -4.26 7.32
N ILE A 97 5.99 -5.21 6.51
CA ILE A 97 4.69 -5.09 5.82
C ILE A 97 3.55 -4.87 6.83
N THR A 98 3.45 -5.72 7.85
CA THR A 98 2.37 -5.61 8.85
C THR A 98 2.48 -4.33 9.69
N ALA A 99 3.69 -3.90 10.04
CA ALA A 99 3.93 -2.64 10.73
C ALA A 99 3.55 -1.42 9.88
N PHE A 100 3.91 -1.40 8.60
CA PHE A 100 3.53 -0.32 7.69
C PHE A 100 2.01 -0.22 7.54
N ILE A 101 1.32 -1.35 7.36
CA ILE A 101 -0.16 -1.35 7.27
C ILE A 101 -0.76 -0.75 8.55
N ASN A 102 -0.36 -1.24 9.73
CA ASN A 102 -0.89 -0.72 10.99
C ASN A 102 -0.55 0.76 11.24
N PHE A 103 0.64 1.20 10.82
CA PHE A 103 1.06 2.59 10.93
C PHE A 103 0.22 3.51 10.04
N TYR A 104 -0.08 3.10 8.81
CA TYR A 104 -0.98 3.83 7.92
C TYR A 104 -2.41 3.90 8.48
N ASN A 105 -2.94 2.80 9.03
CA ASN A 105 -4.24 2.80 9.70
C ASN A 105 -4.27 3.74 10.92
N PHE A 106 -3.18 3.82 11.69
CA PHE A 106 -3.07 4.73 12.83
C PHE A 106 -3.03 6.21 12.42
N MET A 107 -2.33 6.53 11.33
CA MET A 107 -2.24 7.91 10.81
C MET A 107 -3.55 8.41 10.19
N ASP A 108 -4.44 7.54 9.72
CA ASP A 108 -5.72 7.92 9.09
C ASP A 108 -6.67 8.64 10.06
N GLY A 109 -6.41 8.55 11.37
CA GLY A 109 -7.12 9.32 12.41
C GLY A 109 -6.72 10.79 12.53
N LEU A 110 -5.76 11.27 11.72
CA LEU A 110 -5.29 12.66 11.69
C LEU A 110 -5.66 13.30 10.34
N ASP A 111 -6.55 14.31 10.36
CA ASP A 111 -7.04 15.03 9.18
C ASP A 111 -5.91 15.42 8.21
N GLY A 112 -5.96 14.94 6.97
CA GLY A 112 -5.07 15.34 5.89
C GLY A 112 -3.61 14.88 6.00
N PHE A 113 -3.20 14.22 7.09
CA PHE A 113 -1.80 13.82 7.29
C PHE A 113 -1.38 12.68 6.35
N VAL A 114 -2.20 11.62 6.27
CA VAL A 114 -1.94 10.48 5.37
C VAL A 114 -1.87 10.94 3.92
N ALA A 115 -2.85 11.71 3.46
CA ALA A 115 -2.90 12.17 2.09
C ALA A 115 -1.71 13.08 1.73
N SER A 116 -1.24 13.91 2.67
CA SER A 116 -0.05 14.75 2.46
C SER A 116 1.23 13.91 2.34
N VAL A 117 1.43 12.94 3.24
CA VAL A 117 2.62 12.07 3.22
C VAL A 117 2.62 11.17 1.98
N SER A 118 1.47 10.58 1.63
CA SER A 118 1.33 9.75 0.42
C SER A 118 1.59 10.55 -0.87
N THR A 119 1.12 11.80 -0.93
CA THR A 119 1.43 12.70 -2.06
C THR A 119 2.93 12.90 -2.23
N LEU A 120 3.64 13.22 -1.14
CA LEU A 120 5.08 13.43 -1.19
C LEU A 120 5.82 12.15 -1.60
N GLN A 121 5.43 11.01 -1.04
CA GLN A 121 6.02 9.72 -1.37
C GLN A 121 5.83 9.36 -2.86
N LEU A 122 4.63 9.51 -3.39
CA LEU A 122 4.32 9.20 -4.79
C LEU A 122 5.06 10.15 -5.74
N THR A 123 5.12 11.44 -5.40
CA THR A 123 5.87 12.43 -6.18
C THR A 123 7.36 12.11 -6.21
N PHE A 124 7.95 11.77 -5.06
CA PHE A 124 9.34 11.33 -4.98
C PHE A 124 9.60 10.08 -5.83
N LEU A 125 8.75 9.05 -5.71
CA LEU A 125 8.86 7.82 -6.49
C LEU A 125 8.76 8.08 -8.00
N ALA A 126 7.92 9.02 -8.42
CA ALA A 126 7.79 9.38 -9.83
C ALA A 126 9.11 9.86 -10.43
N PHE A 127 9.82 10.74 -9.72
CA PHE A 127 11.10 11.28 -10.17
C PHE A 127 12.23 10.27 -10.00
N TYR A 128 12.29 9.58 -8.86
CA TYR A 128 13.34 8.61 -8.57
C TYR A 128 13.34 7.41 -9.52
N LEU A 129 12.15 6.87 -9.82
CA LEU A 129 12.00 5.73 -10.72
C LEU A 129 11.80 6.15 -12.19
N GLN A 130 11.70 7.44 -12.48
CA GLN A 130 11.33 7.98 -13.80
C GLN A 130 10.01 7.39 -14.34
N GLN A 131 9.04 7.22 -13.44
CA GLN A 131 7.75 6.58 -13.69
C GLN A 131 6.62 7.62 -13.54
N PRO A 132 6.20 8.29 -14.63
CA PRO A 132 5.24 9.40 -14.55
C PRO A 132 3.84 8.97 -14.08
N ILE A 133 3.53 7.67 -14.10
CA ILE A 133 2.29 7.12 -13.55
C ILE A 133 2.10 7.47 -12.06
N PHE A 134 3.19 7.58 -11.29
CA PHE A 134 3.11 7.99 -9.90
C PHE A 134 2.75 9.47 -9.72
N LEU A 135 2.99 10.34 -10.71
CA LEU A 135 2.49 11.72 -10.68
C LEU A 135 0.96 11.75 -10.84
N LEU A 136 0.40 10.83 -11.62
CA LEU A 136 -1.04 10.73 -11.82
C LEU A 136 -1.74 10.25 -10.53
N LEU A 137 -1.14 9.26 -9.86
CA LEU A 137 -1.55 8.83 -8.51
C LEU A 137 -1.40 9.95 -7.48
N SER A 138 -0.28 10.68 -7.49
CA SER A 138 -0.04 11.83 -6.62
C SER A 138 -1.11 12.92 -6.81
N GLY A 139 -1.44 13.24 -8.06
CA GLY A 139 -2.51 14.19 -8.39
C GLY A 139 -3.88 13.75 -7.88
N ALA A 140 -4.20 12.45 -7.93
CA ALA A 140 -5.45 11.91 -7.37
C ALA A 140 -5.50 12.05 -5.84
N VAL A 141 -4.39 11.75 -5.16
CA VAL A 141 -4.28 11.90 -3.69
C VAL A 141 -4.31 13.38 -3.28
N LEU A 142 -3.70 14.29 -4.05
CA LEU A 142 -3.80 15.73 -3.86
C LEU A 142 -5.22 16.25 -4.03
N GLY A 143 -5.93 15.75 -5.04
CA GLY A 143 -7.34 16.04 -5.25
C GLY A 143 -8.16 15.64 -4.02
N PHE A 144 -7.93 14.43 -3.49
CA PHE A 144 -8.55 13.97 -2.24
C PHE A 144 -8.17 14.83 -1.03
N LEU A 145 -6.89 15.21 -0.90
CA LEU A 145 -6.38 16.05 0.19
C LEU A 145 -7.13 17.37 0.30
N TYR A 146 -7.49 18.02 -0.83
CA TYR A 146 -8.26 19.25 -0.83
C TYR A 146 -9.62 19.12 -0.10
N TRP A 147 -10.25 17.96 -0.18
CA TRP A 147 -11.54 17.68 0.48
C TRP A 147 -11.38 17.09 1.89
N ASN A 148 -10.20 16.54 2.20
CA ASN A 148 -9.85 15.93 3.48
C ASN A 148 -9.10 16.91 4.43
N TRP A 149 -8.74 18.12 3.96
CA TRP A 149 -8.09 19.14 4.77
C TRP A 149 -9.02 19.69 5.85
N SER A 150 -8.50 19.87 7.07
CA SER A 150 -9.30 20.25 8.23
C SER A 150 -9.92 21.67 8.07
N PRO A 151 -11.21 21.87 8.39
CA PRO A 151 -12.20 20.87 8.83
C PRO A 151 -12.69 20.01 7.66
N ALA A 152 -12.53 18.68 7.76
CA ALA A 152 -12.79 17.75 6.67
C ALA A 152 -14.26 17.81 6.19
N LYS A 153 -14.46 17.99 4.89
CA LYS A 153 -15.80 18.06 4.27
C LYS A 153 -16.33 16.69 3.85
N ILE A 154 -15.44 15.69 3.77
CA ILE A 154 -15.76 14.30 3.50
C ILE A 154 -15.09 13.50 4.61
N PHE A 155 -15.85 13.14 5.63
CA PHE A 155 -15.37 12.28 6.70
C PHE A 155 -15.10 10.88 6.15
N VAL A 156 -13.91 10.36 6.47
CA VAL A 156 -13.71 8.92 6.61
C VAL A 156 -14.64 8.51 7.76
N VAL A 157 -15.62 7.66 7.48
CA VAL A 157 -16.72 7.32 8.40
C VAL A 157 -16.15 6.79 9.72
N SER A 158 -16.64 7.34 10.83
CA SER A 158 -16.32 7.00 12.22
C SER A 158 -16.79 5.61 12.64
#